data_AF-A0A1B1ALD4-F1
#
_entry.id   AF-A0A1B1ALD4-F1
#
_cell.length_a   1.000
_cell.length_b   1.000
_cell.length_c   1.000
_cell.angle_alpha   90.00
_cell.angle_beta   90.00
_cell.angle_gamma   90.00
#
_symmetry.space_group_name_H-M   'P 1'
#
loop_
_entity.id
_entity.type
_entity.pdbx_description
1 polymer ?
#
loop_
_entity_poly.entity_id
_entity_poly.type
_entity_poly.pdbx_seq_one_letter_code
_entity_poly.pdbx_strand_id
1 'polypeptide(L)'
;MKIEPGRNVGSSSSAGKAGKTAAPGFAPATDAPQRTAAAAPTGAVASLDSILALQGAEDPMQRRARQRRRGQEALDTLEELERGLVLGRAPGGLKARLEALHGRSEQTGDAGLDAILHEIDVRLAVEAAKLERISGKV
;
A
#
# COMPACT_ATOMS: atom_id res chain seq x y z
N MET A 1 -18.23 26.01 -20.72
CA MET A 1 -17.35 27.03 -20.11
C MET A 1 -16.04 26.35 -19.75
N LYS A 2 -14.97 26.64 -20.49
CA LYS A 2 -13.59 26.20 -20.22
C LYS A 2 -12.88 27.37 -19.54
N ILE A 3 -12.22 27.12 -18.42
CA ILE A 3 -11.38 28.11 -17.75
C ILE A 3 -10.00 27.47 -17.60
N GLU A 4 -9.03 28.07 -18.31
CA GLU A 4 -7.62 27.68 -18.32
C GLU A 4 -6.90 28.15 -17.03
N PRO A 5 -5.78 27.48 -16.66
CA PRO A 5 -5.08 27.73 -15.41
C PRO A 5 -4.18 28.99 -15.48
N GLY A 6 -4.11 29.69 -14.34
CA GLY A 6 -3.31 30.89 -14.17
C GLY A 6 -1.81 30.64 -14.31
N ARG A 7 -1.20 31.39 -15.23
CA ARG A 7 0.24 31.67 -15.29
C ARG A 7 0.62 32.67 -14.20
N ASN A 8 1.72 32.42 -13.52
CA ASN A 8 2.49 33.44 -12.82
C ASN A 8 3.90 33.48 -13.42
N VAL A 9 4.23 34.66 -13.95
CA VAL A 9 5.48 35.04 -14.61
C VAL A 9 6.21 36.02 -13.69
N GLY A 10 7.54 35.91 -13.70
CA GLY A 10 8.47 37.01 -13.40
C GLY A 10 9.20 36.84 -12.07
N SER A 11 10.47 37.22 -11.92
CA SER A 11 11.45 37.86 -12.80
C SER A 11 12.72 37.94 -11.95
N SER A 12 13.84 37.33 -12.36
CA SER A 12 15.04 37.99 -12.92
C SER A 12 16.16 38.39 -11.92
N SER A 13 17.38 38.01 -12.31
CA SER A 13 18.69 38.71 -12.14
C SER A 13 19.29 38.81 -10.73
N SER A 14 20.60 38.74 -10.50
CA SER A 14 21.77 39.20 -11.28
C SER A 14 22.98 38.25 -11.10
N ALA A 15 23.67 37.76 -12.14
CA ALA A 15 24.66 38.48 -12.97
C ALA A 15 25.82 39.12 -12.19
N GLY A 16 26.98 38.46 -12.25
CA GLY A 16 28.31 39.02 -12.53
C GLY A 16 28.80 40.21 -11.71
N LYS A 17 29.74 39.95 -10.78
CA LYS A 17 30.67 40.98 -10.30
C LYS A 17 32.03 40.80 -10.95
N ALA A 18 32.27 41.58 -12.00
CA ALA A 18 33.60 41.85 -12.53
C ALA A 18 34.06 43.23 -12.03
N GLY A 19 35.35 43.33 -11.67
CA GLY A 19 36.06 44.59 -11.52
C GLY A 19 36.62 44.84 -10.12
N LYS A 20 37.91 44.52 -9.94
CA LYS A 20 39.00 45.51 -10.00
C LYS A 20 40.34 44.83 -9.70
N THR A 21 41.26 44.95 -10.66
CA THR A 21 42.68 44.64 -10.54
C THR A 21 43.37 45.72 -9.73
N ALA A 22 44.08 45.33 -8.67
CA ALA A 22 45.12 46.13 -8.02
C ALA A 22 46.17 45.18 -7.42
N ALA A 23 47.43 45.45 -7.81
CA ALA A 23 48.77 44.90 -7.48
C ALA A 23 48.96 43.77 -6.42
N PRO A 24 49.98 42.90 -6.61
CA PRO A 24 50.34 41.87 -5.64
C PRO A 24 51.20 42.45 -4.51
N GLY A 25 50.68 42.43 -3.28
CA GLY A 25 51.45 42.64 -2.05
C GLY A 25 51.74 41.29 -1.39
N PHE A 26 53.00 40.94 -1.23
CA PHE A 26 53.44 39.76 -0.48
C PHE A 26 53.35 40.03 1.04
N ALA A 27 52.69 39.14 1.78
CA ALA A 27 52.71 39.10 3.24
C ALA A 27 52.84 37.64 3.71
N PRO A 28 53.77 37.31 4.63
CA PRO A 28 54.00 35.93 5.06
C PRO A 28 52.96 35.44 6.07
N ALA A 29 52.83 34.11 6.09
CA ALA A 29 51.80 33.32 6.77
C ALA A 29 51.68 33.59 8.28
N THR A 30 50.43 33.67 8.75
CA THR A 30 50.06 33.53 10.16
C THR A 30 49.10 32.35 10.30
N ASP A 31 49.29 31.62 11.39
CA ASP A 31 48.75 30.30 11.73
C ASP A 31 47.24 30.14 11.47
N ALA A 32 46.90 28.96 10.94
CA ALA A 32 45.54 28.56 10.62
C ALA A 32 44.75 28.17 11.88
N PRO A 33 43.43 28.45 11.96
CA PRO A 33 42.52 27.52 12.59
C PRO A 33 42.07 26.53 11.50
N GLN A 34 42.58 25.31 11.58
CA GLN A 34 42.06 24.19 10.82
C GLN A 34 40.57 24.02 11.17
N ARG A 35 39.67 24.40 10.26
CA ARG A 35 38.25 24.06 10.39
C ARG A 35 38.17 22.54 10.43
N THR A 36 37.83 22.00 11.58
CA THR A 36 37.37 20.62 11.71
C THR A 36 36.14 20.47 10.83
N ALA A 37 36.30 19.76 9.72
CA ALA A 37 35.15 19.27 8.97
C ALA A 37 34.38 18.35 9.92
N ALA A 38 33.16 18.74 10.29
CA ALA A 38 32.27 17.88 11.04
C ALA A 38 32.11 16.57 10.25
N ALA A 39 32.29 15.44 10.93
CA ALA A 39 32.10 14.13 10.33
C ALA A 39 30.69 14.06 9.72
N ALA A 40 30.62 13.80 8.42
CA ALA A 40 29.36 13.59 7.74
C ALA A 40 28.64 12.40 8.39
N PRO A 41 27.33 12.51 8.71
CA PRO A 41 26.59 11.38 9.24
C PRO A 41 26.59 10.26 8.19
N THR A 42 26.88 9.05 8.64
CA THR A 42 26.93 7.82 7.86
C THR A 42 25.54 7.50 7.28
N GLY A 43 25.28 7.94 6.04
CA GLY A 43 24.01 7.70 5.32
C GLY A 43 23.69 6.22 5.01
N ALA A 44 24.54 5.28 5.42
CA ALA A 44 24.39 3.85 5.15
C ALA A 44 23.29 3.17 5.98
N VAL A 45 23.01 3.64 7.20
CA VAL A 45 21.98 3.03 8.07
C VAL A 45 20.55 3.33 7.60
N ALA A 46 20.28 4.55 7.14
CA ALA A 46 18.99 4.91 6.55
C ALA A 46 18.70 4.16 5.23
N SER A 47 19.73 3.81 4.45
CA SER A 47 19.56 3.00 3.24
C SER A 47 19.24 1.53 3.54
N LEU A 48 19.73 0.96 4.64
CA LEU A 48 19.45 -0.43 4.98
C LEU A 48 18.01 -0.63 5.46
N ASP A 49 17.48 0.30 6.28
CA ASP A 49 16.07 0.29 6.70
C ASP A 49 15.12 0.42 5.49
N SER A 50 15.52 1.18 4.46
CA SER A 50 14.74 1.29 3.22
C SER A 50 14.75 0.01 2.36
N ILE A 51 15.82 -0.79 2.44
CA ILE A 51 15.92 -2.10 1.75
C ILE A 51 15.17 -3.18 2.54
N LEU A 52 15.26 -3.18 3.88
CA LEU A 52 14.49 -4.07 4.75
C LEU A 52 12.98 -3.81 4.66
N ALA A 53 12.56 -2.54 4.57
CA ALA A 53 11.16 -2.18 4.35
C ALA A 53 10.62 -2.70 3.00
N LEU A 54 11.47 -2.86 1.98
CA LEU A 54 11.09 -3.40 0.67
C LEU A 54 10.96 -4.94 0.67
N GLN A 55 11.64 -5.65 1.56
CA GLN A 55 11.62 -7.11 1.65
C GLN A 55 10.40 -7.69 2.37
N GLY A 56 9.59 -6.84 3.03
CA GLY A 56 8.38 -7.26 3.75
C GLY A 56 7.07 -7.10 2.95
N ALA A 57 7.08 -6.40 1.81
CA ALA A 57 5.89 -6.18 1.02
C ALA A 57 5.69 -7.32 0.01
N GLU A 58 4.69 -8.16 0.24
CA GLU A 58 4.26 -9.20 -0.71
C GLU A 58 3.94 -8.55 -2.07
N ASP A 59 4.45 -9.13 -3.15
CA ASP A 59 4.26 -8.64 -4.52
C ASP A 59 2.76 -8.42 -4.81
N PRO A 60 2.34 -7.22 -5.23
CA PRO A 60 0.95 -6.92 -5.57
C PRO A 60 0.31 -7.94 -6.52
N MET A 61 1.10 -8.51 -7.44
CA MET A 61 0.62 -9.52 -8.38
C MET A 61 0.29 -10.84 -7.67
N GLN A 62 1.12 -11.25 -6.70
CA GLN A 62 0.89 -12.46 -5.91
C GLN A 62 -0.33 -12.29 -5.01
N ARG A 63 -0.45 -11.15 -4.32
CA ARG A 63 -1.65 -10.79 -3.54
C ARG A 63 -2.93 -10.84 -4.37
N ARG A 64 -2.93 -10.22 -5.55
CA ARG A 64 -4.07 -10.24 -6.49
C ARG A 64 -4.44 -11.67 -6.88
N ALA A 65 -3.45 -12.50 -7.22
CA ALA A 65 -3.69 -13.90 -7.58
C ALA A 65 -4.26 -14.71 -6.42
N ARG A 66 -3.77 -14.49 -5.20
CA ARG A 66 -4.22 -15.17 -3.99
C ARG A 66 -5.66 -14.80 -3.64
N GLN A 67 -5.99 -13.51 -3.66
CA GLN A 67 -7.34 -13.01 -3.39
C GLN A 67 -8.35 -13.42 -4.48
N ARG A 68 -7.92 -13.50 -5.75
CA ARG A 68 -8.76 -14.08 -6.81
C ARG A 68 -9.09 -15.55 -6.54
N ARG A 69 -8.10 -16.36 -6.16
CA ARG A 69 -8.32 -17.79 -5.81
C ARG A 69 -9.26 -17.93 -4.60
N ARG A 70 -9.08 -17.10 -3.58
CA ARG A 70 -9.98 -17.01 -2.42
C ARG A 70 -11.41 -16.67 -2.85
N GLY A 71 -11.58 -15.71 -3.76
CA GLY A 71 -12.90 -15.37 -4.30
C GLY A 71 -13.58 -16.55 -5.01
N GLN A 72 -12.82 -17.34 -5.77
CA GLN A 72 -13.33 -18.57 -6.39
C GLN A 72 -13.73 -19.61 -5.35
N GLU A 73 -12.87 -19.87 -4.36
CA GLU A 73 -13.16 -20.77 -3.23
C GLU A 73 -14.43 -20.32 -2.46
N ALA A 74 -14.62 -19.02 -2.31
CA ALA A 74 -15.82 -18.44 -1.69
C ALA A 74 -17.08 -18.71 -2.49
N LEU A 75 -17.05 -18.52 -3.82
CA LEU A 75 -18.18 -18.80 -4.70
C LEU A 75 -18.53 -20.30 -4.70
N ASP A 76 -17.54 -21.17 -4.77
CA ASP A 76 -17.75 -22.63 -4.72
C ASP A 76 -18.38 -23.06 -3.39
N THR A 77 -17.94 -22.45 -2.28
CA THR A 77 -18.50 -22.72 -0.93
C THR A 77 -19.94 -22.21 -0.80
N LEU A 78 -20.26 -21.06 -1.40
CA LEU A 78 -21.64 -20.54 -1.46
C LEU A 78 -22.54 -21.45 -2.30
N GLU A 79 -22.03 -22.00 -3.40
CA GLU A 79 -22.78 -22.96 -4.22
C GLU A 79 -22.98 -24.31 -3.51
N GLU A 80 -21.99 -24.76 -2.74
CA GLU A 80 -22.13 -25.93 -1.85
C GLU A 80 -23.24 -25.70 -0.81
N LEU A 81 -23.28 -24.51 -0.21
CA LEU A 81 -24.34 -24.13 0.72
C LEU A 81 -25.71 -24.16 0.04
N GLU A 82 -25.84 -23.53 -1.13
CA GLU A 82 -27.09 -23.49 -1.89
C GLU A 82 -27.61 -24.91 -2.17
N ARG A 83 -26.76 -25.78 -2.73
CA ARG A 83 -27.10 -27.19 -2.96
C ARG A 83 -27.48 -27.92 -1.68
N GLY A 84 -26.80 -27.65 -0.57
CA GLY A 84 -27.13 -28.20 0.74
C GLY A 84 -28.55 -27.81 1.17
N LEU A 85 -28.84 -26.52 1.13
CA LEU A 85 -30.14 -25.98 1.56
C LEU A 85 -31.29 -26.49 0.69
N VAL A 86 -31.10 -26.62 -0.62
CA VAL A 86 -32.10 -27.21 -1.53
C VAL A 86 -32.43 -28.65 -1.15
N LEU A 87 -31.43 -29.41 -0.68
CA LEU A 87 -31.61 -30.78 -0.20
C LEU A 87 -32.09 -30.85 1.26
N GLY A 88 -32.40 -29.72 1.90
CA GLY A 88 -32.83 -29.65 3.29
C GLY A 88 -31.72 -29.96 4.31
N ARG A 89 -30.45 -29.92 3.92
CA ARG A 89 -29.30 -30.17 4.79
C ARG A 89 -28.45 -28.90 4.93
N ALA A 90 -28.15 -28.48 6.14
CA ALA A 90 -27.07 -27.52 6.38
C ALA A 90 -25.80 -28.33 6.72
N PRO A 91 -24.77 -28.37 5.84
CA PRO A 91 -23.58 -29.16 6.12
C PRO A 91 -22.85 -28.64 7.36
N GLY A 92 -22.54 -29.54 8.29
CA GLY A 92 -21.77 -29.20 9.49
C GLY A 92 -20.40 -28.62 9.12
N GLY A 93 -20.03 -27.51 9.74
CA GLY A 93 -18.76 -26.82 9.47
C GLY A 93 -18.78 -25.82 8.31
N LEU A 94 -19.86 -25.73 7.53
CA LEU A 94 -19.95 -24.78 6.41
C LEU A 94 -19.94 -23.32 6.91
N LYS A 95 -20.61 -23.01 8.03
CA LYS A 95 -20.51 -21.69 8.70
C LYS A 95 -19.05 -21.29 8.96
N ALA A 96 -18.28 -22.18 9.58
CA ALA A 96 -16.88 -21.92 9.92
C ALA A 96 -16.02 -21.71 8.66
N ARG A 97 -16.30 -22.42 7.56
CA ARG A 97 -15.62 -22.19 6.27
C ARG A 97 -15.94 -20.82 5.68
N LEU A 98 -17.20 -20.38 5.70
CA LEU A 98 -17.60 -19.05 5.23
C LEU A 98 -16.92 -17.95 6.05
N GLU A 99 -16.87 -18.09 7.37
CA GLU A 99 -16.19 -17.15 8.27
C GLU A 99 -14.67 -17.13 8.04
N ALA A 100 -14.05 -18.30 7.86
CA ALA A 100 -12.62 -18.40 7.57
C ALA A 100 -12.26 -17.82 6.19
N LEU A 101 -13.14 -17.98 5.19
CA LEU A 101 -13.01 -17.30 3.92
C LEU A 101 -13.12 -15.80 4.10
N HIS A 102 -14.15 -15.30 4.76
CA HIS A 102 -14.36 -13.88 5.03
C HIS A 102 -13.17 -13.24 5.76
N GLY A 103 -12.62 -13.91 6.78
CA GLY A 103 -11.47 -13.43 7.55
C GLY A 103 -10.14 -13.35 6.78
N ARG A 104 -10.03 -13.98 5.60
CA ARG A 104 -8.85 -13.92 4.71
C ARG A 104 -8.91 -12.74 3.72
N SER A 105 -9.86 -11.81 3.86
CA SER A 105 -10.03 -10.68 2.96
C SER A 105 -8.90 -9.66 3.05
N GLU A 106 -8.38 -9.25 1.91
CA GLU A 106 -7.36 -8.22 1.79
C GLU A 106 -7.56 -7.43 0.50
N GLN A 107 -7.19 -6.15 0.50
CA GLN A 107 -7.16 -5.34 -0.73
C GLN A 107 -6.09 -5.86 -1.68
N THR A 108 -6.42 -5.90 -2.97
CA THR A 108 -5.51 -6.34 -4.03
C THR A 108 -4.78 -5.17 -4.69
N GLY A 109 -5.33 -3.96 -4.58
CA GLY A 109 -4.83 -2.77 -5.29
C GLY A 109 -5.43 -2.58 -6.69
N ASP A 110 -6.32 -3.49 -7.09
CA ASP A 110 -7.18 -3.34 -8.26
C ASP A 110 -8.61 -3.04 -7.80
N ALA A 111 -9.04 -1.79 -7.98
CA ALA A 111 -10.34 -1.32 -7.49
C ALA A 111 -11.53 -2.12 -8.06
N GLY A 112 -11.43 -2.62 -9.30
CA GLY A 112 -12.51 -3.42 -9.90
C GLY A 112 -12.63 -4.79 -9.27
N LEU A 113 -11.49 -5.44 -9.01
CA LEU A 113 -11.47 -6.74 -8.32
C LEU A 113 -11.88 -6.59 -6.85
N ASP A 114 -11.39 -5.57 -6.17
CA ASP A 114 -11.69 -5.31 -4.76
C ASP A 114 -13.20 -5.05 -4.54
N ALA A 115 -13.86 -4.36 -5.47
CA ALA A 115 -15.31 -4.15 -5.42
C ALA A 115 -16.10 -5.47 -5.52
N ILE A 116 -15.71 -6.38 -6.42
CA ILE A 116 -16.36 -7.68 -6.58
C ILE A 116 -16.10 -8.57 -5.36
N LEU A 117 -14.86 -8.62 -4.89
CA LEU A 117 -14.51 -9.39 -3.69
C LEU A 117 -15.27 -8.89 -2.46
N HIS A 118 -15.47 -7.57 -2.35
CA HIS A 118 -16.27 -7.00 -1.28
C HIS A 118 -17.74 -7.45 -1.33
N GLU A 119 -18.36 -7.51 -2.51
CA GLU A 119 -19.72 -8.04 -2.66
C GLU A 119 -19.82 -9.52 -2.23
N ILE A 120 -18.84 -10.32 -2.64
CA ILE A 120 -18.73 -11.73 -2.22
C ILE A 120 -18.61 -11.80 -0.69
N ASP A 121 -17.78 -10.95 -0.08
CA ASP A 121 -17.56 -10.92 1.36
C ASP A 121 -18.81 -10.55 2.16
N VAL A 122 -19.60 -9.59 1.68
CA VAL A 122 -20.90 -9.26 2.26
C VAL A 122 -21.81 -10.49 2.19
N ARG A 123 -21.83 -11.21 1.06
CA ARG A 123 -22.64 -12.41 0.92
C ARG A 123 -22.20 -13.52 1.88
N LEU A 124 -20.90 -13.76 2.03
CA LEU A 124 -20.35 -14.73 2.99
C LEU A 124 -20.83 -14.42 4.42
N ALA A 125 -20.75 -13.16 4.85
CA ALA A 125 -21.18 -12.74 6.18
C ALA A 125 -22.69 -12.93 6.39
N VAL A 126 -23.50 -12.59 5.39
CA VAL A 126 -24.96 -12.77 5.44
C VAL A 126 -25.33 -14.25 5.52
N GLU A 127 -24.69 -15.11 4.72
CA GLU A 127 -24.98 -16.55 4.75
C GLU A 127 -24.53 -17.22 6.05
N ALA A 128 -23.38 -16.82 6.60
CA ALA A 128 -22.94 -17.27 7.92
C ALA A 128 -23.95 -16.90 9.04
N ALA A 129 -24.47 -15.67 9.03
CA ALA A 129 -25.48 -15.21 9.98
C ALA A 129 -26.83 -15.93 9.81
N LYS A 130 -27.24 -16.23 8.57
CA LYS A 130 -28.44 -17.04 8.30
C LYS A 130 -28.30 -18.45 8.85
N LEU A 131 -27.15 -19.08 8.64
CA LEU A 131 -26.86 -20.42 9.18
C LEU A 131 -26.91 -20.42 10.71
N GLU A 132 -26.35 -19.40 11.35
CA GLU A 132 -26.44 -19.23 12.81
C GLU A 132 -27.89 -19.14 13.30
N ARG A 133 -28.73 -18.34 12.62
CA ARG A 133 -30.16 -18.21 12.96
C ARG A 133 -30.95 -19.49 12.74
N ILE A 134 -30.61 -20.28 11.73
CA ILE A 134 -31.27 -21.57 11.45
C ILE A 134 -30.86 -22.59 12.52
N SER A 135 -29.56 -22.67 12.85
CA SER A 135 -29.05 -23.60 13.86
C SER A 135 -29.46 -23.24 15.29
N GLY A 136 -29.58 -21.95 15.62
CA GLY A 136 -30.01 -21.49 16.95
C GLY A 136 -31.52 -21.52 17.20
N LYS A 137 -32.32 -21.95 16.21
CA LYS A 137 -33.78 -22.12 16.33
C LYS A 137 -34.21 -23.57 16.56
N VAL A 138 -33.26 -24.49 16.72
CA VAL A 138 -33.47 -25.89 17.14
C VAL A 138 -33.34 -25.96 18.65
#